data_AF-A0A359D4V4-F1
#
_entry.id   AF-A0A359D4V4-F1
#
_cell.length_a   1.000
_cell.length_b   1.000
_cell.length_c   1.000
_cell.angle_alpha   90.00
_cell.angle_beta   90.00
_cell.angle_gamma   90.00
#
_symmetry.space_group_name_H-M   'P 1'
#
loop_
_entity.id
_entity.type
_entity.pdbx_description
1 polymer ?
#
loop_
_entity_poly.entity_id
_entity_poly.type
_entity_poly.pdbx_seq_one_letter_code
_entity_poly.pdbx_strand_id
1 'polypeptide(L)'
;MIPLTFLQGYPAALQEQIRQLIAQDRLGDYLAQRYAGKHSVQNDKALYAYTVALKQEHLKNAPAIDKVLFDNRLDLTHRALGLHTAISRVQGGKL
;
A
#
# COMPACT_ATOMS: atom_id res chain seq x y z
N MET A 1 -24.16 -2.02 19.19
CA MET A 1 -23.11 -2.88 18.59
C MET A 1 -22.35 -2.07 17.56
N ILE A 2 -21.02 -2.14 17.54
CA ILE A 2 -20.20 -1.39 16.57
C ILE A 2 -20.38 -2.05 15.19
N PRO A 3 -20.87 -1.33 14.17
CA PRO A 3 -21.03 -1.90 12.83
C PRO A 3 -19.66 -2.18 12.20
N LEU A 4 -19.46 -3.41 11.72
CA LEU A 4 -18.23 -3.81 11.00
C LEU A 4 -18.36 -3.48 9.51
N THR A 5 -18.39 -2.20 9.14
CA THR A 5 -18.65 -1.70 7.78
C THR A 5 -17.79 -2.40 6.71
N PHE A 6 -16.51 -2.65 7.00
CA PHE A 6 -15.58 -3.26 6.07
C PHE A 6 -15.60 -4.80 6.04
N LEU A 7 -16.30 -5.44 7.00
CA LEU A 7 -16.33 -6.90 7.12
C LEU A 7 -17.70 -7.52 6.81
N GLN A 8 -18.67 -6.71 6.36
CA GLN A 8 -20.02 -7.18 6.08
C GLN A 8 -20.08 -8.29 5.02
N GLY A 9 -19.16 -8.28 4.05
CA GLY A 9 -19.06 -9.29 3.00
C GLY A 9 -18.38 -10.60 3.42
N TYR A 10 -17.88 -10.71 4.66
CA TYR A 10 -17.18 -11.89 5.15
C TYR A 10 -18.10 -12.81 5.96
N PRO A 11 -17.76 -14.10 6.11
CA PRO A 11 -18.57 -15.07 6.86
C PRO A 11 -18.89 -14.63 8.29
N ALA A 12 -20.09 -14.97 8.77
CA ALA A 12 -20.57 -14.58 10.10
C ALA A 12 -19.65 -15.03 11.25
N ALA A 13 -19.03 -16.21 11.13
CA ALA A 13 -18.08 -16.72 12.12
C ALA A 13 -16.85 -15.80 12.29
N LEU A 14 -16.34 -15.22 11.20
CA LEU A 14 -15.24 -14.26 11.25
C LEU A 14 -15.70 -12.94 11.88
N GLN A 15 -16.87 -12.46 11.49
CA GLN A 15 -17.43 -11.23 12.07
C GLN A 15 -17.58 -11.38 13.59
N GLU A 16 -18.01 -12.56 14.07
CA GLU A 16 -18.18 -12.83 15.49
C GLU A 16 -16.84 -12.89 16.25
N GLN A 17 -15.83 -13.55 15.70
CA GLN A 17 -14.46 -13.51 16.28
C GLN A 17 -13.95 -12.08 16.42
N ILE A 18 -14.15 -11.25 15.40
CA ILE A 18 -13.71 -9.84 15.42
C ILE A 18 -14.47 -9.07 16.51
N ARG A 19 -15.79 -9.28 16.63
CA ARG A 19 -16.59 -8.64 17.69
C ARG A 19 -16.12 -9.01 19.08
N GLN A 20 -15.79 -10.28 19.32
CA GLN A 20 -15.26 -10.74 20.60
C GLN A 20 -13.90 -10.10 20.91
N LEU A 21 -13.00 -10.02 19.92
CA LEU A 21 -11.70 -9.37 20.08
C LEU A 21 -11.81 -7.86 20.35
N ILE A 22 -12.78 -7.17 19.74
CA ILE A 22 -13.06 -5.76 20.01
C ILE A 22 -13.62 -5.58 21.43
N ALA A 23 -14.57 -6.43 21.83
CA ALA A 23 -15.17 -6.37 23.17
C ALA A 23 -14.14 -6.61 24.29
N GLN A 24 -13.09 -7.37 23.99
CA GLN A 24 -11.98 -7.65 24.91
C GLN A 24 -10.85 -6.61 24.83
N ASP A 25 -10.91 -5.64 23.92
CA ASP A 25 -9.83 -4.69 23.62
C ASP A 25 -8.49 -5.36 23.21
N ARG A 26 -8.58 -6.54 22.56
CA ARG A 26 -7.42 -7.37 22.18
C ARG A 26 -7.16 -7.46 20.69
N LEU A 27 -8.00 -6.80 19.88
CA LEU A 27 -7.88 -6.84 18.42
C LEU A 27 -6.53 -6.27 17.94
N GLY A 28 -6.07 -5.17 18.56
CA GLY A 28 -4.80 -4.53 18.20
C GLY A 28 -3.61 -5.45 18.41
N ASP A 29 -3.51 -6.08 19.58
CA ASP A 29 -2.44 -7.02 19.91
C ASP A 29 -2.45 -8.24 18.99
N TYR A 30 -3.64 -8.79 18.72
CA TYR A 30 -3.79 -9.92 17.80
C TYR A 30 -3.27 -9.57 16.40
N LEU A 31 -3.61 -8.39 15.88
CA LEU A 31 -3.13 -7.93 14.58
C LEU A 31 -1.63 -7.66 14.58
N ALA A 32 -1.09 -7.06 15.65
CA ALA A 32 0.34 -6.81 15.78
C ALA A 32 1.14 -8.12 15.84
N GLN A 33 0.64 -9.14 16.52
CA GLN A 33 1.27 -10.46 16.59
C GLN A 33 1.19 -11.19 15.24
N ARG A 34 0.04 -11.12 14.57
CA ARG A 34 -0.18 -11.81 13.28
C ARG A 34 0.55 -11.13 12.11
N TYR A 35 0.67 -9.80 12.16
CA TYR A 35 1.26 -8.96 11.13
C TYR A 35 2.35 -8.08 11.74
N ALA A 36 3.40 -8.71 12.27
CA ALA A 36 4.52 -8.00 12.91
C ALA A 36 5.35 -7.14 11.93
N GLY A 37 5.25 -7.40 10.63
CA GLY A 37 5.99 -6.69 9.59
C GLY A 37 5.34 -5.34 9.26
N LYS A 38 6.02 -4.23 9.58
CA LYS A 38 5.73 -2.95 8.96
C LYS A 38 6.33 -2.92 7.56
N HIS A 39 5.62 -2.33 6.61
CA HIS A 39 6.19 -2.05 5.28
C HIS A 39 7.41 -1.14 5.43
N SER A 40 8.52 -1.49 4.78
CA SER A 40 9.76 -0.69 4.80
C SER A 40 9.65 0.59 3.97
N VAL A 41 8.78 0.59 2.96
CA VAL A 41 8.56 1.72 2.05
C VAL A 41 7.23 2.39 2.37
N GLN A 42 7.29 3.53 3.07
CA GLN A 42 6.10 4.25 3.56
C GLN A 42 6.10 5.75 3.22
N ASN A 43 7.10 6.24 2.50
CA ASN A 43 7.23 7.63 2.09
C ASN A 43 8.12 7.73 0.84
N ASP A 44 8.15 8.92 0.23
CA ASP A 44 8.91 9.18 -0.99
C ASP A 44 10.41 8.88 -0.84
N LYS A 45 11.00 9.16 0.34
CA LYS A 45 12.42 8.90 0.60
C LYS A 45 12.72 7.41 0.60
N ALA A 46 11.92 6.62 1.31
CA ALA A 46 12.07 5.17 1.37
C ALA A 46 11.81 4.53 0.00
N LEU A 47 10.84 5.06 -0.75
CA LEU A 47 10.53 4.59 -2.10
C LEU A 47 11.66 4.92 -3.07
N TYR A 48 12.24 6.12 -2.98
CA TYR A 48 13.38 6.51 -3.80
C TYR A 48 14.61 5.65 -3.52
N ALA A 49 14.91 5.38 -2.25
CA ALA A 49 16.02 4.49 -1.89
C ALA A 49 15.80 3.08 -2.46
N TYR A 50 14.58 2.56 -2.36
CA TYR A 50 14.21 1.27 -2.91
C TYR A 50 14.36 1.21 -4.43
N THR A 51 13.87 2.21 -5.18
CA THR A 51 13.98 2.23 -6.64
C THR A 51 15.42 2.41 -7.12
N VAL A 52 16.24 3.18 -6.39
CA VAL A 52 17.67 3.30 -6.66
C VAL A 52 18.39 1.97 -6.46
N ALA A 53 18.07 1.23 -5.39
CA ALA A 53 18.65 -0.09 -5.16
C ALA A 53 18.33 -1.06 -6.31
N LEU A 54 17.08 -1.11 -6.75
CA LEU A 54 16.68 -1.90 -7.93
C LEU A 54 17.40 -1.47 -9.21
N LYS A 55 17.55 -0.15 -9.42
CA LYS A 55 18.29 0.39 -10.57
C LYS A 55 19.76 -0.03 -10.52
N GLN A 56 20.40 -0.02 -9.36
CA GLN A 56 21.78 -0.46 -9.21
C GLN A 56 21.94 -1.97 -9.47
N GLU A 57 20.99 -2.77 -9.00
CA GLU A 57 20.99 -4.22 -9.16
C GLU A 57 20.81 -4.65 -10.62
N HIS A 58 19.86 -4.02 -11.33
CA HIS A 58 19.46 -4.49 -12.65
C HIS A 58 19.93 -3.61 -13.81
N LEU A 59 20.22 -2.31 -13.59
CA LEU A 59 20.45 -1.32 -14.64
C LEU A 59 21.75 -0.53 -14.41
N LYS A 60 22.90 -1.16 -14.67
CA LYS A 60 24.24 -0.62 -14.36
C LYS A 60 24.47 0.82 -14.86
N ASN A 61 24.25 1.07 -16.16
CA ASN A 61 24.56 2.36 -16.80
C ASN A 61 23.33 3.24 -17.06
N ALA A 62 22.19 2.95 -16.42
CA ALA A 62 21.00 3.78 -16.58
C ALA A 62 21.14 5.15 -15.88
N PRO A 63 20.52 6.21 -16.41
CA PRO A 63 20.46 7.52 -15.76
C PRO A 63 19.75 7.45 -14.39
N ALA A 64 19.86 8.53 -13.61
CA ALA A 64 19.14 8.65 -12.36
C ALA A 64 17.62 8.66 -12.59
N ILE A 65 16.85 8.24 -11.58
CA ILE A 65 15.40 8.27 -11.66
C ILE A 65 14.90 9.71 -11.49
N ASP A 66 14.26 10.26 -12.52
CA ASP A 66 13.81 11.66 -12.53
C ASP A 66 12.66 11.94 -11.57
N LYS A 67 11.80 10.95 -11.31
CA LYS A 67 10.61 11.13 -10.49
C LYS A 67 10.22 9.86 -9.76
N VAL A 68 10.08 9.97 -8.45
CA VAL A 68 9.52 8.95 -7.57
C VAL A 68 8.48 9.62 -6.70
N LEU A 69 7.29 9.03 -6.62
CA LEU A 69 6.18 9.55 -5.80
C LEU A 69 5.57 8.41 -5.00
N PHE A 70 5.44 8.60 -3.70
CA PHE A 70 4.71 7.70 -2.83
C PHE A 70 3.28 8.22 -2.64
N ASP A 71 2.28 7.44 -3.05
CA ASP A 71 0.88 7.77 -2.77
C ASP A 71 0.48 7.18 -1.42
N ASN A 72 0.41 8.02 -0.39
CA ASN A 72 -0.06 7.62 0.94
C ASN A 72 -1.59 7.62 1.07
N ARG A 73 -2.31 8.03 0.01
CA ARG A 73 -3.77 8.05 -0.06
C ARG A 73 -4.21 7.03 -1.10
N LEU A 74 -4.20 5.75 -0.70
CA LEU A 74 -4.99 4.77 -1.42
C LEU A 74 -6.45 5.14 -1.22
N ASP A 75 -7.05 5.84 -2.18
CA ASP A 75 -8.50 6.03 -2.20
C ASP A 75 -9.12 4.64 -2.39
N LEU A 76 -9.53 4.03 -1.27
CA LEU A 76 -10.08 2.68 -1.22
C LEU A 76 -11.35 2.57 -2.09
N THR A 77 -12.00 3.70 -2.39
CA THR A 77 -13.24 3.77 -3.17
C THR A 77 -12.99 3.87 -4.67
N HIS A 78 -11.91 4.52 -5.11
CA HIS A 78 -11.66 4.79 -6.54
C HIS A 78 -10.35 4.20 -7.11
N ARG A 79 -9.38 3.83 -6.28
CA ARG A 79 -7.99 3.54 -6.74
C ARG A 79 -7.38 2.25 -6.17
N ALA A 80 -8.19 1.43 -5.49
CA ALA A 80 -7.70 0.27 -4.73
C ALA A 80 -7.16 -0.90 -5.56
N LEU A 81 -7.53 -1.04 -6.84
CA LEU A 81 -7.22 -2.21 -7.67
C LEU A 81 -6.10 -1.98 -8.72
N GLY A 82 -5.33 -0.91 -8.57
CA GLY A 82 -4.21 -0.58 -9.48
C GLY A 82 -4.47 0.70 -10.25
N LEU A 83 -3.44 1.52 -10.35
CA LEU A 83 -3.50 2.81 -11.02
C LEU A 83 -3.14 2.62 -12.51
N HIS A 84 -4.14 2.48 -13.39
CA HIS A 84 -3.92 2.55 -14.84
C HIS A 84 -3.71 4.02 -15.27
N THR A 85 -2.54 4.60 -15.01
CA THR A 85 -2.20 5.93 -15.51
C THR A 85 -1.46 5.85 -16.83
N ALA A 86 -2.11 6.27 -17.92
CA ALA A 86 -1.44 6.63 -19.16
C ALA A 86 -0.96 8.08 -19.06
N ILE A 87 0.35 8.30 -19.13
CA ILE A 87 0.94 9.64 -19.14
C ILE A 87 1.47 9.91 -20.54
N SER A 88 0.88 10.86 -21.24
CA SER A 88 1.43 11.36 -22.51
C SER A 88 2.52 12.40 -22.21
N ARG A 89 3.75 12.16 -22.66
CA ARG A 89 4.85 13.13 -22.59
C ARG A 89 5.49 13.26 -23.97
N VAL A 90 5.81 14.50 -24.35
CA VAL A 90 6.57 14.79 -25.57
C VAL A 90 8.00 14.29 -25.34
N GLN A 91 8.36 13.16 -25.92
CA GLN A 91 9.74 12.67 -25.91
C GLN A 91 10.39 13.06 -27.23
N GLY A 92 11.24 14.09 -27.20
CA GLY A 92 11.96 14.55 -28.40
C GLY A 92 11.05 15.17 -29.47
N GLY A 93 10.59 16.40 -29.23
CA GLY A 93 10.08 17.31 -30.28
C GLY A 93 8.86 16.86 -31.09
N LYS A 94 8.30 15.67 -30.87
CA LYS A 94 7.11 15.17 -31.58
C LYS A 94 6.15 14.50 -30.61
N LEU A 95 4.95 15.05 -30.55
CA LEU A 95 3.70 14.32 -30.30
C LEU A 95 3.07 14.02 -31.66
#